data_AF-A0A2U9SQ37-F1
#
_entry.id   AF-A0A2U9SQ37-F1
#
_cell.length_a   1.000
_cell.length_b   1.000
_cell.length_c   1.000
_cell.angle_alpha   90.00
_cell.angle_beta   90.00
_cell.angle_gamma   90.00
#
_symmetry.space_group_name_H-M   'P 1'
#
loop_
_entity.id
_entity.type
_entity.pdbx_description
1 polymer ?
#
loop_
_entity_poly.entity_id
_entity_poly.type
_entity_poly.pdbx_seq_one_letter_code
_entity_poly.pdbx_strand_id
1 'polypeptide(L)'
;MKKTIAMMMALVAGATFAGCADMNTKITSAGSTPANGGQAGASLACKADAAQDDALVGKTEADAAAQLDGCLWRVLERDGKALPGTMDYRPERRNLGIRDGKVIWVRRG
;
A
#
# COMPACT_ATOMS: atom_id res chain seq x y z
N MET A 1 25.50 -1.15 60.41
CA MET A 1 26.02 -2.50 60.72
C MET A 1 25.08 -3.53 60.10
N LYS A 2 25.63 -4.55 59.40
CA LYS A 2 25.10 -5.84 58.90
C LYS A 2 23.56 -6.07 58.86
N LYS A 3 22.98 -6.69 57.84
CA LYS A 3 23.22 -8.10 57.44
C LYS A 3 22.84 -8.38 55.97
N THR A 4 23.73 -9.13 55.30
CA THR A 4 23.55 -9.90 54.05
C THR A 4 22.77 -11.20 54.29
N ILE A 5 21.92 -11.62 53.33
CA ILE A 5 21.45 -12.99 52.95
C ILE A 5 20.77 -12.78 51.57
N ALA A 6 21.25 -13.23 50.40
CA ALA A 6 21.59 -14.55 49.86
C ALA A 6 20.37 -15.36 49.34
N MET A 7 20.53 -15.95 48.13
CA MET A 7 19.65 -16.86 47.35
C MET A 7 18.61 -16.17 46.44
N MET A 8 18.31 -16.61 45.20
CA MET A 8 18.58 -17.88 44.52
C MET A 8 18.48 -17.70 42.99
N MET A 9 19.25 -18.50 42.24
CA MET A 9 19.20 -18.59 40.78
C MET A 9 17.89 -19.22 40.27
N ALA A 10 17.41 -18.73 39.13
CA ALA A 10 16.48 -19.46 38.27
C ALA A 10 17.05 -19.54 36.85
N LEU A 11 17.58 -20.72 36.50
CA LEU A 11 17.95 -21.11 35.14
C LEU A 11 16.66 -21.32 34.34
N VAL A 12 16.40 -20.47 33.35
CA VAL A 12 15.39 -20.75 32.31
C VAL A 12 16.09 -21.51 31.19
N ALA A 13 15.84 -22.81 31.12
CA ALA A 13 16.19 -23.66 29.99
C ALA A 13 15.30 -23.29 28.79
N GLY A 14 15.87 -22.62 27.79
CA GLY A 14 15.21 -22.35 26.52
C GLY A 14 15.20 -23.62 25.65
N ALA A 15 14.00 -24.10 25.33
CA ALA A 15 13.77 -25.23 24.45
C ALA A 15 14.01 -24.86 22.97
N THR A 16 14.88 -25.64 22.32
CA THR A 16 14.87 -26.07 20.91
C THR A 16 14.24 -25.16 19.84
N PHE A 17 15.08 -24.57 18.99
CA PHE A 17 14.73 -24.34 17.58
C PHE A 17 15.40 -25.46 16.75
N ALA A 18 14.63 -26.48 16.40
CA ALA A 18 14.99 -27.43 15.36
C ALA A 18 14.04 -27.18 14.19
N GLY A 19 14.58 -26.80 13.02
CA GLY A 19 13.76 -26.67 11.81
C GLY A 19 14.36 -25.82 10.70
N CYS A 20 15.53 -26.19 10.18
CA CYS A 20 15.93 -25.83 8.81
C CYS A 20 16.21 -27.14 8.04
N ALA A 21 15.34 -27.50 7.11
CA ALA A 21 15.61 -28.36 5.94
C ALA A 21 14.40 -28.21 4.99
N ASP A 22 14.56 -27.37 3.96
CA ASP A 22 14.77 -27.79 2.57
C ASP A 22 13.48 -28.26 1.89
N MET A 23 12.85 -27.32 1.18
CA MET A 23 11.91 -27.63 0.10
C MET A 23 12.61 -27.23 -1.19
N ASN A 24 13.47 -28.10 -1.71
CA ASN A 24 13.93 -28.07 -3.10
C ASN A 24 12.75 -28.33 -4.06
N THR A 25 11.82 -27.38 -4.12
CA THR A 25 10.82 -27.30 -5.19
C THR A 25 11.42 -26.48 -6.32
N LYS A 26 12.12 -27.20 -7.20
CA LYS A 26 12.40 -26.89 -8.61
C LYS A 26 11.92 -25.48 -9.06
N ILE A 27 12.78 -24.48 -8.90
CA ILE A 27 12.63 -23.19 -9.58
C ILE A 27 12.92 -23.42 -11.06
N THR A 28 11.88 -23.67 -11.84
CA THR A 28 11.89 -23.34 -13.27
C THR A 28 11.44 -21.89 -13.40
N SER A 29 12.41 -20.97 -13.41
CA SER A 29 12.20 -19.61 -13.90
C SER A 29 11.96 -19.65 -15.41
N ALA A 30 10.79 -19.19 -15.86
CA ALA A 30 10.61 -18.35 -17.05
C ALA A 30 9.11 -18.14 -17.30
N GLY A 31 8.64 -16.93 -17.01
CA GLY A 31 7.27 -16.52 -17.35
C GLY A 31 6.64 -15.62 -16.31
N SER A 32 7.31 -14.54 -15.93
CA SER A 32 6.70 -13.42 -15.20
C SER A 32 5.74 -12.69 -16.14
N THR A 33 4.61 -13.29 -16.51
CA THR A 33 3.43 -12.51 -16.86
C THR A 33 3.02 -11.78 -15.58
N PRO A 34 2.93 -10.44 -15.56
CA PRO A 34 2.21 -9.77 -14.51
C PRO A 34 0.82 -10.40 -14.50
N ALA A 35 0.42 -10.94 -13.34
CA ALA A 35 -0.97 -11.28 -13.12
C ALA A 35 -1.76 -9.98 -13.31
N ASN A 36 -2.42 -9.86 -14.48
CA ASN A 36 -3.46 -8.88 -14.70
C ASN A 36 -4.55 -9.19 -13.67
N GLY A 37 -4.44 -8.53 -12.52
CA GLY A 37 -5.43 -8.58 -11.47
C GLY A 37 -6.75 -8.02 -11.99
N GLY A 38 -7.78 -8.86 -11.96
CA GLY A 38 -9.17 -8.47 -12.13
C GLY A 38 -9.63 -8.31 -13.57
N GLN A 39 -10.29 -9.35 -14.09
CA GLN A 39 -11.20 -9.16 -15.22
C GLN A 39 -12.31 -8.20 -14.80
N ALA A 40 -12.23 -7.02 -15.42
CA ALA A 40 -13.20 -5.95 -15.53
C ALA A 40 -14.66 -6.37 -15.27
N GLY A 41 -15.13 -6.13 -14.04
CA GLY A 41 -16.49 -5.62 -13.90
C GLY A 41 -16.49 -4.27 -14.61
N ALA A 42 -17.26 -4.15 -15.70
CA ALA A 42 -17.25 -3.01 -16.61
C ALA A 42 -17.09 -1.69 -15.84
N SER A 43 -15.86 -1.18 -15.79
CA SER A 43 -15.57 0.13 -15.24
C SER A 43 -16.39 1.09 -16.08
N LEU A 44 -17.37 1.76 -15.47
CA LEU A 44 -17.98 2.94 -16.05
C LEU A 44 -16.82 3.84 -16.48
N ALA A 45 -16.57 3.88 -17.79
CA ALA A 45 -15.37 4.50 -18.32
C ALA A 45 -15.44 5.98 -17.98
N CYS A 46 -14.54 6.42 -17.11
CA CYS A 46 -14.42 7.81 -16.75
C CYS A 46 -13.69 8.52 -17.89
N LYS A 47 -14.10 9.75 -18.22
CA LYS A 47 -13.46 10.53 -19.30
C LYS A 47 -11.94 10.67 -19.09
N ALA A 48 -11.50 10.79 -17.83
CA ALA A 48 -10.08 10.90 -17.48
C ALA A 48 -9.29 9.60 -17.72
N ASP A 49 -9.94 8.44 -17.94
CA ASP A 49 -9.25 7.19 -18.30
C ASP A 49 -8.59 7.25 -19.69
N ALA A 50 -8.91 8.26 -20.51
CA ALA A 50 -8.19 8.54 -21.75
C ALA A 50 -6.74 9.06 -21.53
N ALA A 51 -6.42 9.52 -20.32
CA ALA A 51 -5.11 10.04 -19.96
C ALA A 51 -4.40 9.14 -18.94
N GLN A 52 -3.08 9.20 -18.93
CA GLN A 52 -2.26 8.53 -17.90
C GLN A 52 -2.46 9.22 -16.54
N ASP A 53 -2.54 8.44 -15.46
CA ASP A 53 -2.80 8.96 -14.12
C ASP A 53 -1.68 9.89 -13.62
N ASP A 54 -0.43 9.63 -14.00
CA ASP A 54 0.74 10.46 -13.65
C ASP A 54 0.66 11.88 -14.21
N ALA A 55 -0.20 12.13 -15.21
CA ALA A 55 -0.45 13.48 -15.72
C ALA A 55 -1.04 14.43 -14.66
N LEU A 56 -1.57 13.90 -13.56
CA LEU A 56 -2.09 14.68 -12.44
C LEU A 56 -0.97 15.17 -11.50
N VAL A 57 0.19 14.51 -11.47
CA VAL A 57 1.28 14.86 -10.56
C VAL A 57 1.80 16.27 -10.86
N GLY A 58 2.04 17.05 -9.81
CA GLY A 58 2.49 18.45 -9.87
C GLY A 58 1.37 19.48 -10.08
N LYS A 59 0.18 19.05 -10.50
CA LYS A 59 -1.01 19.91 -10.59
C LYS A 59 -1.52 20.30 -9.22
N THR A 60 -2.24 21.41 -9.16
CA THR A 60 -2.97 21.78 -7.96
C THR A 60 -4.11 20.78 -7.70
N GLU A 61 -4.55 20.68 -6.45
CA GLU A 61 -5.74 19.88 -6.11
C GLU A 61 -6.97 20.28 -6.95
N ALA A 62 -7.17 21.58 -7.17
CA ALA A 62 -8.28 22.11 -7.96
C ALA A 62 -8.21 21.69 -9.44
N ASP A 63 -7.02 21.77 -10.06
CA ASP A 63 -6.84 21.35 -11.44
C ASP A 63 -7.02 19.83 -11.60
N ALA A 64 -6.52 19.05 -10.64
CA ALA A 64 -6.69 17.60 -10.62
C ALA A 64 -8.18 17.24 -10.47
N ALA A 65 -8.90 17.90 -9.56
CA ALA A 65 -10.33 17.73 -9.38
C ALA A 65 -11.12 18.04 -10.66
N ALA A 66 -10.77 19.12 -11.37
CA ALA A 66 -11.41 19.49 -12.63
C ALA A 66 -11.14 18.46 -13.74
N GLN A 67 -9.94 17.86 -13.78
CA GLN A 67 -9.62 16.79 -14.73
C GLN A 67 -10.32 15.47 -14.40
N LEU A 68 -10.60 15.23 -13.12
CA LEU A 68 -11.30 14.05 -12.61
C LEU A 68 -12.80 14.27 -12.45
N ASP A 69 -13.36 15.34 -13.03
CA ASP A 69 -14.79 15.61 -12.98
C ASP A 69 -15.59 14.44 -13.57
N GLY A 70 -16.61 14.00 -12.84
CA GLY A 70 -17.41 12.82 -13.16
C GLY A 70 -16.70 11.47 -12.97
N CYS A 71 -15.47 11.45 -12.45
CA CYS A 71 -14.71 10.24 -12.15
C CYS A 71 -14.70 9.95 -10.65
N LEU A 72 -14.46 8.69 -10.29
CA LEU A 72 -14.29 8.34 -8.88
C LEU A 72 -12.86 8.63 -8.42
N TRP A 73 -12.72 9.49 -7.42
CA TRP A 73 -11.44 9.80 -6.82
C TRP A 73 -11.56 10.22 -5.35
N ARG A 74 -10.44 10.17 -4.62
CA ARG A 74 -10.33 10.68 -3.24
C ARG A 74 -8.91 11.12 -2.91
N VAL A 75 -8.76 11.94 -1.87
CA VAL A 75 -7.45 12.22 -1.25
C VAL A 75 -7.22 11.18 -0.14
N LEU A 76 -6.08 10.48 -0.18
CA LEU A 76 -5.68 9.51 0.85
C LEU A 76 -4.54 10.01 1.73
N GLU A 77 -3.83 11.05 1.31
CA GLU A 77 -2.77 11.66 2.09
C GLU A 77 -2.79 13.18 1.88
N ARG A 78 -2.67 13.94 2.97
CA ARG A 78 -2.50 15.39 2.92
C ARG A 78 -1.29 15.78 3.77
N ASP A 79 -0.31 16.41 3.13
CA ASP A 79 0.93 16.90 3.74
C ASP A 79 1.66 15.83 4.57
N GLY A 80 1.73 14.60 4.06
CA GLY A 80 2.37 13.47 4.75
C GLY A 80 1.50 12.76 5.79
N LYS A 81 0.25 13.21 6.00
CA LYS A 81 -0.69 12.56 6.92
C LYS A 81 -1.67 11.71 6.12
N ALA A 82 -1.69 10.41 6.38
CA ALA A 82 -2.69 9.52 5.83
C ALA A 82 -4.09 9.89 6.34
N LEU A 83 -5.08 9.86 5.45
CA LEU A 83 -6.48 10.08 5.75
C LEU A 83 -7.20 8.73 5.92
N PRO A 84 -8.29 8.67 6.71
CA PRO A 84 -9.07 7.45 6.85
C PRO A 84 -9.55 6.94 5.48
N GLY A 85 -9.33 5.65 5.24
CA GLY A 85 -9.72 4.98 4.01
C GLY A 85 -10.30 3.60 4.31
N THR A 86 -11.21 3.18 3.44
CA THR A 86 -11.76 1.82 3.40
C THR A 86 -10.88 0.89 2.58
N MET A 87 -10.92 -0.40 2.90
CA MET A 87 -10.14 -1.47 2.25
C MET A 87 -10.84 -2.06 0.99
N ASP A 88 -11.89 -1.43 0.49
CA ASP A 88 -12.55 -1.83 -0.76
C ASP A 88 -11.64 -1.51 -1.94
N TYR A 89 -11.28 -2.51 -2.74
CA TYR A 89 -10.54 -2.28 -3.98
C TYR A 89 -11.50 -1.85 -5.09
N ARG A 90 -11.30 -0.63 -5.62
CA ARG A 90 -12.05 -0.08 -6.75
C ARG A 90 -11.06 0.33 -7.84
N PRO A 91 -10.85 -0.48 -8.90
CA PRO A 91 -9.83 -0.21 -9.92
C PRO A 91 -10.08 1.09 -10.69
N GLU A 92 -11.32 1.56 -10.76
CA GLU A 92 -11.70 2.83 -11.37
C GLU A 92 -11.37 4.05 -10.48
N ARG A 93 -11.14 3.85 -9.17
CA ARG A 93 -10.88 4.93 -8.21
C ARG A 93 -9.43 5.40 -8.30
N ARG A 94 -9.24 6.71 -8.41
CA ARG A 94 -7.93 7.35 -8.22
C ARG A 94 -7.78 7.88 -6.80
N ASN A 95 -6.73 7.48 -6.12
CA ASN A 95 -6.34 8.06 -4.84
C ASN A 95 -5.19 9.03 -5.06
N LEU A 96 -5.31 10.22 -4.49
CA LEU A 96 -4.32 11.28 -4.59
C LEU A 96 -3.61 11.44 -3.25
N GLY A 97 -2.29 11.59 -3.31
CA GLY A 97 -1.50 12.20 -2.26
C GLY A 97 -1.27 13.66 -2.58
N ILE A 98 -1.51 14.53 -1.61
CA ILE A 98 -1.35 15.97 -1.76
C ILE A 98 -0.30 16.47 -0.78
N ARG A 99 0.60 17.33 -1.25
CA ARG A 99 1.55 18.07 -0.42
C ARG A 99 1.69 19.49 -0.94
N ASP A 100 1.63 20.47 -0.06
CA ASP A 100 1.74 21.89 -0.40
C ASP A 100 0.75 22.31 -1.51
N GLY A 101 -0.48 21.75 -1.44
CA GLY A 101 -1.56 22.02 -2.40
C GLY A 101 -1.40 21.37 -3.78
N LYS A 102 -0.36 20.54 -3.98
CA LYS A 102 -0.09 19.84 -5.24
C LYS A 102 -0.19 18.33 -5.09
N VAL A 103 -0.61 17.68 -6.16
CA VAL A 103 -0.59 16.21 -6.24
C VAL A 103 0.86 15.73 -6.33
N ILE A 104 1.24 14.79 -5.48
CA ILE A 104 2.59 14.21 -5.43
C ILE A 104 2.63 12.74 -5.87
N TRP A 105 1.50 12.05 -5.80
CA TRP A 105 1.36 10.68 -6.26
C TRP A 105 -0.10 10.38 -6.58
N VAL A 106 -0.30 9.44 -7.52
CA VAL A 106 -1.61 8.90 -7.87
C VAL A 106 -1.55 7.39 -7.85
N ARG A 107 -2.56 6.74 -7.28
CA ARG A 107 -2.67 5.28 -7.25
C ARG A 107 -4.11 4.84 -7.48
N ARG A 108 -4.32 3.81 -8.29
CA ARG A 108 -5.62 3.16 -8.42
C ARG A 108 -5.90 2.19 -7.28
N GLY A 109 -7.16 2.09 -6.87
CA GLY A 109 -7.61 1.10 -5.87
C GLY A 109 -8.49 1.63 -4.77
#